data_AF-A0A2V3ZM93-F1
#
_entry.id   AF-A0A2V3ZM93-F1
#
_cell.length_a   1.000
_cell.length_b   1.000
_cell.length_c   1.000
_cell.angle_alpha   90.00
_cell.angle_beta   90.00
_cell.angle_gamma   90.00
#
_symmetry.space_group_name_H-M   'P 1'
#
loop_
_entity.id
_entity.type
_entity.pdbx_description
1 polymer ?
#
loop_
_entity_poly.entity_id
_entity_poly.type
_entity_poly.pdbx_seq_one_letter_code
_entity_poly.pdbx_strand_id
1 'polypeptide(L)'
;MSEINSQALREAAEQAMHDDWGFDADLFHELVTPSIVLELLDERERNQQYIKRRDQENEDIALTVGKLRVELETAKSKLNEQ
;
A
#
# COMPACT_ATOMS: atom_id res chain seq x y z
N MET A 1 1.91 -15.30 11.12
CA MET A 1 1.73 -15.01 9.70
C MET A 1 2.97 -15.53 9.02
N SER A 2 2.83 -16.37 7.99
CA SER A 2 3.99 -16.79 7.24
C SER A 2 4.47 -15.57 6.48
N GLU A 3 5.76 -15.26 6.57
CA GLU A 3 6.29 -14.16 5.76
C GLU A 3 6.43 -14.71 4.34
N ILE A 4 5.47 -14.38 3.47
CA ILE A 4 5.57 -14.76 2.06
C ILE A 4 6.84 -14.10 1.51
N ASN A 5 7.72 -14.89 0.91
CA ASN A 5 8.88 -14.35 0.20
C ASN A 5 8.45 -13.84 -1.18
N SER A 6 7.85 -12.66 -1.21
CA SER A 6 7.35 -12.01 -2.43
C SER A 6 8.46 -11.74 -3.45
N GLN A 7 9.70 -11.57 -2.99
CA GLN A 7 10.86 -11.37 -3.87
C GLN A 7 11.23 -12.67 -4.60
N ALA A 8 11.32 -13.80 -3.89
CA ALA A 8 11.59 -15.10 -4.51
C ALA A 8 10.46 -15.52 -5.48
N LEU A 9 9.20 -15.25 -5.13
CA LEU A 9 8.07 -15.50 -6.03
C LEU A 9 8.13 -14.66 -7.30
N ARG A 10 8.56 -13.41 -7.19
CA ARG A 10 8.72 -12.51 -8.33
C ARG A 10 9.86 -12.98 -9.24
N GLU A 11 11.01 -13.34 -8.68
CA GLU A 11 12.14 -13.85 -9.46
C GLU A 11 11.78 -15.15 -10.18
N ALA A 12 11.11 -16.08 -9.50
CA ALA A 12 10.61 -17.31 -10.13
C ALA A 12 9.57 -17.04 -11.24
N ALA A 13 8.69 -16.04 -11.05
CA ALA A 13 7.74 -15.63 -12.09
C ALA A 13 8.45 -15.05 -13.32
N GLU A 14 9.43 -14.17 -13.11
CA GLU A 14 10.20 -13.53 -14.18
C GLU A 14 11.01 -14.58 -14.97
N GLN A 15 11.59 -15.57 -14.29
CA GLN A 15 12.28 -16.70 -14.92
C GLN A 15 11.32 -17.59 -15.73
N ALA A 16 10.17 -17.96 -15.15
CA ALA A 16 9.15 -18.77 -15.84
C ALA A 16 8.56 -18.11 -17.11
N MET A 17 8.66 -16.78 -17.23
CA MET A 17 8.21 -16.03 -18.41
C MET A 17 9.23 -16.00 -19.57
N HIS A 18 10.49 -16.40 -19.34
CA HIS A 18 11.47 -16.53 -20.42
C HIS A 18 11.22 -17.83 -21.22
N ASP A 19 11.40 -17.77 -22.55
CA ASP A 19 11.12 -18.87 -23.52
C ASP A 19 11.96 -20.16 -23.32
N ASP A 20 12.68 -20.31 -22.20
CA ASP A 20 13.44 -21.53 -21.86
C ASP A 20 12.51 -22.55 -21.18
N TRP A 21 11.62 -23.12 -22.00
CA TRP A 21 10.60 -24.09 -21.57
C TRP A 21 11.21 -25.41 -21.07
N GLY A 22 11.41 -25.52 -19.75
CA GLY A 22 11.53 -26.85 -19.13
C GLY A 22 11.80 -26.92 -17.63
N PHE A 23 12.39 -25.90 -17.01
CA PHE A 23 12.76 -25.97 -15.58
C PHE A 23 12.18 -24.82 -14.74
N ASP A 24 12.19 -23.60 -15.28
CA ASP A 24 11.78 -22.41 -14.53
C ASP A 24 10.27 -22.32 -14.30
N ALA A 25 9.46 -22.85 -15.23
CA ALA A 25 8.01 -22.94 -15.08
C ALA A 25 7.57 -23.93 -13.99
N ASP A 26 8.30 -25.04 -13.83
CA ASP A 26 8.00 -26.05 -12.81
C ASP A 26 8.31 -25.51 -11.40
N LEU A 27 9.44 -24.82 -11.24
CA LEU A 27 9.81 -24.15 -10.00
C LEU A 27 8.75 -23.12 -9.57
N PHE A 28 8.25 -22.32 -10.52
CA PHE A 28 7.19 -21.36 -10.24
C PHE A 28 5.88 -22.03 -9.80
N HIS A 29 5.47 -23.12 -10.45
CA HIS A 29 4.27 -23.88 -10.04
C HIS A 29 4.39 -24.50 -8.64
N GLU A 30 5.59 -24.96 -8.26
CA GLU A 30 5.84 -25.48 -6.90
C GLU A 30 5.73 -24.36 -5.84
N LEU A 31 6.20 -23.16 -6.16
CA LEU A 31 6.18 -22.03 -5.24
C LEU A 31 4.79 -21.39 -5.12
N VAL A 32 4.01 -21.33 -6.21
CA VAL A 32 2.68 -20.68 -6.25
C VAL A 32 1.58 -21.68 -5.87
N THR A 33 1.62 -22.15 -4.63
CA THR A 33 0.54 -22.98 -4.08
C THR A 33 -0.72 -22.14 -3.84
N PRO A 34 -1.92 -22.74 -3.81
CA PRO A 34 -3.16 -22.03 -3.48
C PRO A 34 -3.10 -21.26 -2.15
N SER A 35 -2.36 -21.77 -1.17
CA SER A 35 -2.16 -21.10 0.12
C SER A 35 -1.39 -19.79 -0.03
N ILE A 36 -0.34 -19.78 -0.85
CA ILE A 36 0.47 -18.58 -1.11
C ILE A 36 -0.35 -17.53 -1.87
N VAL A 37 -1.16 -17.97 -2.85
CA VAL A 37 -2.06 -17.07 -3.58
C VAL A 37 -3.08 -16.42 -2.64
N LEU A 38 -3.69 -17.19 -1.73
CA LEU A 38 -4.63 -16.64 -0.74
C LEU A 38 -3.95 -15.65 0.20
N GLU A 39 -2.77 -15.97 0.72
CA GLU A 39 -2.05 -15.09 1.64
C GLU A 39 -1.61 -13.77 0.95
N LEU A 40 -1.24 -13.80 -0.34
CA LEU A 40 -0.99 -12.61 -1.17
C LEU A 40 -2.26 -11.77 -1.38
N LEU A 41 -3.42 -12.41 -1.57
CA LEU A 41 -4.71 -11.71 -1.70
C LEU A 41 -5.11 -11.03 -0.39
N ASP A 42 -4.94 -11.71 0.74
CA ASP A 42 -5.21 -11.16 2.07
C ASP A 42 -4.27 -10.00 2.41
N GLU A 43 -2.98 -10.10 2.05
CA GLU A 43 -2.03 -8.99 2.19
C GLU A 43 -2.44 -7.80 1.32
N ARG A 44 -2.80 -8.04 0.05
CA ARG A 44 -3.26 -6.99 -0.86
C ARG A 44 -4.51 -6.30 -0.33
N GLU A 45 -5.48 -7.04 0.19
CA GLU A 45 -6.71 -6.47 0.75
C GLU A 45 -6.39 -5.61 1.98
N ARG A 46 -5.56 -6.10 2.90
CA ARG A 46 -5.11 -5.32 4.06
C ARG A 46 -4.41 -4.03 3.66
N ASN A 47 -3.55 -4.07 2.64
CA ASN A 47 -2.85 -2.90 2.12
C ASN A 47 -3.81 -1.89 1.48
N GLN A 48 -4.81 -2.36 0.73
CA GLN A 48 -5.85 -1.48 0.18
C GLN A 48 -6.68 -0.80 1.27
N GLN A 49 -7.04 -1.53 2.32
CA GLN A 49 -7.75 -0.97 3.47
C GLN A 49 -6.90 0.05 4.22
N TYR A 50 -5.59 -0.19 4.35
CA TYR A 50 -4.66 0.76 4.96
C TYR A 50 -4.60 2.07 4.19
N ILE A 51 -4.48 2.00 2.86
CA ILE A 51 -4.47 3.19 1.99
C ILE A 51 -5.76 4.00 2.18
N LYS A 52 -6.93 3.35 2.15
CA LYS A 52 -8.21 4.03 2.38
C LYS A 52 -8.28 4.75 3.74
N ARG A 53 -7.80 4.10 4.81
CA ARG A 53 -7.76 4.73 6.15
C ARG A 53 -6.81 5.93 6.18
N ARG A 54 -5.67 5.84 5.52
CA ARG A 54 -4.69 6.94 5.43
C ARG A 54 -5.20 8.10 4.60
N ASP A 55 -5.92 7.82 3.51
CA ASP A 55 -6.54 8.87 2.70
C ASP A 55 -7.59 9.63 3.51
N GLN A 56 -8.43 8.92 4.26
CA GLN A 56 -9.41 9.56 5.15
C GLN A 56 -8.73 10.39 6.25
N GLU A 57 -7.70 9.84 6.91
CA GLU A 57 -6.94 10.55 7.93
C GLU A 57 -6.28 11.82 7.36
N ASN A 58 -5.72 11.74 6.16
CA ASN A 58 -5.11 12.89 5.49
C ASN A 58 -6.15 13.97 5.13
N GLU A 59 -7.35 13.58 4.72
CA GLU A 59 -8.46 14.50 4.47
C GLU A 59 -8.88 15.22 5.77
N ASP A 60 -9.05 14.49 6.86
CA ASP A 60 -9.40 15.06 8.17
C ASP A 60 -8.32 16.02 8.68
N ILE A 61 -7.04 15.67 8.49
CA ILE A 61 -5.90 16.54 8.81
C ILE A 61 -5.94 17.79 7.94
N ALA A 62 -6.17 17.67 6.63
CA ALA A 62 -6.24 18.82 5.73
C ALA A 62 -7.36 19.78 6.11
N LEU A 63 -8.53 19.27 6.49
CA LEU A 63 -9.66 20.06 6.98
C LEU A 63 -9.31 20.80 8.28
N THR A 64 -8.68 20.11 9.22
CA THR A 64 -8.30 20.68 10.52
C THR A 64 -7.24 21.77 10.36
N VAL A 65 -6.19 21.50 9.58
CA VAL A 65 -5.15 22.49 9.27
C VAL A 65 -5.75 23.69 8.53
N GLY A 66 -6.71 23.47 7.63
CA GLY A 66 -7.43 24.53 6.94
C GLY A 66 -8.16 25.47 7.91
N LYS A 67 -8.92 24.92 8.87
CA LYS A 67 -9.62 25.71 9.90
C LYS A 67 -8.66 26.51 10.77
N LEU A 68 -7.60 25.87 11.27
CA LEU A 68 -6.61 26.53 12.12
C LEU A 68 -5.91 27.68 11.41
N ARG A 69 -5.63 27.55 10.10
CA ARG A 69 -5.08 28.65 9.30
C ARG A 69 -6.04 29.83 9.23
N VAL A 70 -7.33 29.58 9.00
CA VAL A 70 -8.34 30.64 8.96
C VAL A 70 -8.44 31.34 10.33
N GLU A 71 -8.57 30.57 11.41
CA GLU A 71 -8.65 31.11 12.78
C GLU A 71 -7.43 31.97 13.13
N LEU A 72 -6.23 31.48 12.80
CA LEU A 72 -4.98 32.19 13.05
C LEU A 72 -4.91 33.51 12.29
N GLU A 73 -5.29 33.52 11.01
CA GLU A 73 -5.33 34.76 10.22
C GLU A 73 -6.36 35.75 10.76
N THR A 74 -7.55 35.29 11.16
CA THR A 74 -8.54 36.18 11.79
C THR A 74 -8.07 36.78 13.12
N ALA A 75 -7.34 36.01 13.94
CA ALA A 75 -6.79 36.47 15.19
C ALA A 75 -5.69 37.51 14.98
N LYS A 76 -4.82 37.30 13.98
CA LYS A 76 -3.80 38.29 13.57
C LYS A 76 -4.41 39.59 13.07
N SER A 77 -5.44 39.52 12.21
CA SER A 77 -6.11 40.74 11.72
C SER A 77 -6.69 41.57 12.86
N LYS A 78 -7.37 40.93 13.83
CA LYS A 78 -7.93 41.63 15.00
C LYS A 78 -6.87 42.29 15.88
N LEU A 79 -5.67 41.72 15.97
CA LEU A 79 -4.54 42.32 16.70
C LEU A 79 -3.92 43.49 15.94
N ASN A 80 -3.90 43.45 14.61
CA ASN A 80 -3.35 44.52 13.78
C ASN A 80 -4.31 45.71 13.59
N GLU A 81 -5.60 45.54 13.91
CA GLU A 81 -6.63 46.59 13.85
C GLU A 81 -6.79 47.37 15.18
N GLN A 82 -6.04 47.02 16.23
CA GLN A 82 -5.94 47.76 17.51
C GLN A 82 -4.72 48.68 17.53
#